data_AF-A0A2D6NH48-F1
#
_entry.id   AF-A0A2D6NH48-F1
#
_cell.length_a   1.000
_cell.length_b   1.000
_cell.length_c   1.000
_cell.angle_alpha   90.00
_cell.angle_beta   90.00
_cell.angle_gamma   90.00
#
_symmetry.space_group_name_H-M   'P 1'
#
loop_
_entity.id
_entity.type
_entity.pdbx_description
1 polymer ?
#
loop_
_entity_poly.entity_id
_entity_poly.type
_entity_poly.pdbx_seq_one_letter_code
_entity_poly.pdbx_strand_id
1 'polypeptide(L)'
;MVVDLFEHTILCSECNKKMQRGFINKNGFQIRAVMCTKCGEKILHPSDLSAAEEFASLRKKDFRVKLRLVGNSYAVSIPREIVDFMHMADKQMDEMVDLCFEEMGRISLNF
;
A
#
# COMPACT_ATOMS: atom_id res chain seq x y z
N MET A 1 -8.82 -18.12 12.33
CA MET A 1 -7.38 -17.92 12.19
C MET A 1 -7.01 -18.26 10.75
N VAL A 2 -6.61 -17.28 9.95
CA VAL A 2 -6.13 -17.52 8.57
C VAL A 2 -4.62 -17.73 8.68
N VAL A 3 -4.14 -18.91 8.32
CA VAL A 3 -2.71 -19.24 8.38
C VAL A 3 -2.11 -18.87 7.03
N ASP A 4 -1.10 -18.00 7.04
CA ASP A 4 -0.41 -17.56 5.83
C ASP A 4 0.62 -18.63 5.41
N LEU A 5 0.56 -19.06 4.16
CA LEU A 5 1.50 -20.05 3.58
C LEU A 5 2.96 -19.62 3.74
N PHE A 6 3.24 -18.32 3.83
CA PHE A 6 4.58 -17.77 4.02
C PHE A 6 5.12 -17.96 5.45
N GLU A 7 4.28 -18.29 6.44
CA GLU A 7 4.71 -18.63 7.80
C GLU A 7 5.27 -20.05 7.91
N HIS A 8 4.98 -20.90 6.93
CA HIS A 8 5.55 -22.23 6.83
C HIS A 8 6.91 -22.23 6.13
N THR A 9 7.64 -23.34 6.27
CA THR A 9 8.91 -23.53 5.56
C THR A 9 8.60 -23.82 4.09
N ILE A 10 8.91 -22.86 3.22
CA ILE A 10 8.75 -23.01 1.77
C ILE A 10 10.02 -23.63 1.20
N LEU A 11 9.84 -24.72 0.45
CA LEU A 11 10.90 -25.34 -0.36
C LEU A 11 10.78 -24.81 -1.79
N CYS A 12 11.92 -24.55 -2.42
CA CYS A 12 11.92 -24.15 -3.82
C CYS A 12 11.71 -25.38 -4.73
N SER A 13 10.87 -25.22 -5.74
CA SER A 13 10.49 -26.27 -6.70
C SER A 13 11.68 -26.85 -7.46
N GLU A 14 12.67 -26.01 -7.79
CA GLU A 14 13.86 -26.40 -8.56
C GLU A 14 14.97 -26.98 -7.68
N CYS A 15 15.25 -26.31 -6.55
CA CYS A 15 16.43 -26.59 -5.73
C CYS A 15 16.13 -27.54 -4.55
N ASN A 16 14.84 -27.75 -4.23
CA ASN A 16 14.29 -28.45 -3.06
C ASN A 16 14.92 -28.04 -1.71
N LYS A 17 15.58 -26.87 -1.68
CA LYS A 17 16.16 -26.27 -0.49
C LYS A 17 15.19 -25.28 0.12
N LYS A 18 15.35 -25.07 1.42
CA LYS A 18 14.59 -24.06 2.19
C LYS A 18 14.87 -22.67 1.62
N MET A 19 13.82 -21.95 1.27
CA MET A 19 13.91 -20.55 0.85
C MET A 19 14.07 -19.65 2.07
N GLN A 20 14.78 -18.54 1.91
CA GLN A 20 14.96 -17.54 2.94
C GLN A 20 13.92 -16.44 2.79
N ARG A 21 13.30 -16.03 3.91
CA ARG A 21 12.38 -14.90 3.93
C ARG A 21 13.15 -13.60 3.80
N GLY A 22 12.59 -12.68 3.04
CA GLY A 22 13.11 -11.33 2.88
C GLY A 22 11.99 -10.36 2.52
N PHE A 23 12.36 -9.10 2.42
CA PHE A 23 11.49 -8.04 1.97
C PHE A 23 12.08 -7.42 0.72
N ILE A 24 11.22 -7.12 -0.26
CA ILE A 24 11.60 -6.42 -1.47
C ILE A 24 10.86 -5.09 -1.48
N ASN A 25 11.60 -3.99 -1.59
CA ASN A 25 11.01 -2.68 -1.77
C ASN A 25 10.64 -2.47 -3.24
N LYS A 26 9.35 -2.29 -3.52
CA LYS A 26 8.84 -1.96 -4.85
C LYS A 26 7.91 -0.76 -4.74
N ASN A 27 8.26 0.36 -5.36
CA ASN A 27 7.46 1.60 -5.36
C ASN A 27 7.15 2.18 -3.96
N GLY A 28 8.02 1.96 -2.97
CA GLY A 28 7.79 2.38 -1.58
C GLY A 28 7.05 1.35 -0.72
N PHE A 29 6.62 0.22 -1.30
CA PHE A 29 5.96 -0.87 -0.57
C PHE A 29 6.96 -1.97 -0.22
N GLN A 30 6.93 -2.42 1.03
CA GLN A 30 7.62 -3.62 1.46
C GLN A 30 6.80 -4.85 1.10
N ILE A 31 7.22 -5.56 0.05
CA ILE A 31 6.60 -6.82 -0.38
C ILE A 31 7.32 -7.97 0.31
N ARG A 32 6.56 -8.85 0.99
CA ARG A 32 7.13 -10.08 1.55
C ARG A 32 7.52 -11.02 0.42
N ALA A 33 8.74 -11.53 0.49
CA ALA A 33 9.28 -12.45 -0.51
C ALA A 33 10.02 -13.60 0.14
N VAL A 34 10.07 -14.73 -0.54
CA VAL A 34 10.98 -15.83 -0.23
C VAL A 34 11.93 -16.07 -1.40
N MET A 35 13.21 -16.26 -1.12
CA MET A 35 14.27 -16.39 -2.12
C MET A 35 15.06 -17.70 -1.91
N CYS A 36 15.27 -18.51 -2.96
CA CYS A 36 16.22 -19.63 -2.90
C CYS A 36 17.64 -19.09 -3.08
N THR A 37 18.52 -19.38 -2.12
CA THR A 37 19.95 -19.01 -2.17
C THR A 37 20.76 -19.74 -3.24
N LYS A 38 20.20 -20.82 -3.82
CA LYS A 38 20.90 -21.68 -4.79
C LYS A 38 20.56 -21.35 -6.25
N CYS A 39 19.28 -21.14 -6.57
CA CYS A 39 18.83 -20.86 -7.95
C CYS A 39 18.41 -19.41 -8.18
N GLY A 40 18.29 -18.60 -7.12
CA GLY A 40 17.87 -17.19 -7.23
C GLY A 40 16.37 -17.00 -7.48
N GLU A 41 15.59 -18.08 -7.50
CA GLU A 41 14.14 -17.99 -7.64
C GLU A 41 13.52 -17.25 -6.45
N LYS A 42 12.58 -16.35 -6.76
CA LYS A 42 11.88 -15.53 -5.78
C LYS A 42 10.37 -15.70 -5.92
N ILE A 43 9.69 -15.90 -4.80
CA ILE A 43 8.24 -15.96 -4.73
C ILE A 43 7.79 -14.74 -3.94
N LEU A 44 6.97 -13.90 -4.57
CA LEU A 44 6.38 -12.71 -3.95
C LEU A 44 5.04 -13.08 -3.34
N HIS A 45 4.72 -12.50 -2.19
CA HIS A 45 3.41 -12.68 -1.59
C HIS A 45 2.32 -12.10 -2.51
N PRO A 46 1.32 -12.90 -2.93
CA PRO A 46 0.36 -12.50 -3.95
C PRO A 46 -0.50 -11.31 -3.51
N SER A 47 -0.93 -11.26 -2.24
CA SER A 47 -1.73 -10.14 -1.73
C SER A 47 -0.94 -8.83 -1.62
N ASP A 48 0.38 -8.93 -1.37
CA ASP A 48 1.24 -7.74 -1.26
C ASP A 48 1.53 -7.19 -2.66
N LEU A 49 1.64 -8.08 -3.66
CA LEU A 49 1.78 -7.70 -5.07
C LEU A 49 0.51 -7.03 -5.60
N SER A 50 -0.67 -7.58 -5.31
CA SER A 50 -1.94 -6.99 -5.75
C SER A 50 -2.13 -5.59 -5.14
N ALA A 51 -1.82 -5.41 -3.86
CA ALA A 51 -1.87 -4.10 -3.21
C ALA A 51 -0.92 -3.07 -3.87
N ALA A 52 0.30 -3.48 -4.23
CA ALA A 52 1.25 -2.60 -4.91
C ALA A 52 0.80 -2.22 -6.34
N GLU A 53 0.12 -3.12 -7.05
CA GLU A 53 -0.46 -2.86 -8.36
C GLU A 53 -1.68 -1.93 -8.28
N GLU A 54 -2.57 -2.17 -7.31
CA GLU A 54 -3.69 -1.28 -7.00
C GLU A 54 -3.21 0.14 -6.69
N PHE A 55 -2.17 0.29 -5.87
CA PHE A 55 -1.55 1.60 -5.62
C PHE A 55 -1.04 2.28 -6.89
N ALA A 56 -0.33 1.54 -7.74
CA ALA A 56 0.16 2.07 -9.01
C ALA A 56 -0.99 2.51 -9.93
N SER A 57 -2.15 1.85 -9.85
CA SER A 57 -3.35 2.24 -10.59
C SER A 57 -4.01 3.51 -10.01
N LEU A 58 -4.11 3.62 -8.68
CA LEU A 58 -4.72 4.76 -8.00
C LEU A 58 -3.93 6.05 -8.22
N ARG A 59 -2.59 5.99 -8.21
CA ARG A 59 -1.72 7.14 -8.52
C ARG A 59 -1.93 7.72 -9.92
N LYS A 60 -2.48 6.94 -10.86
CA LYS A 60 -2.76 7.39 -12.23
C LYS A 60 -4.18 7.93 -12.41
N LYS A 61 -5.04 7.81 -11.40
CA LYS A 61 -6.43 8.27 -11.46
C LYS A 61 -6.54 9.70 -10.93
N ASP A 62 -7.21 10.55 -11.68
CA ASP A 62 -7.62 11.87 -11.20
C ASP A 62 -8.99 11.78 -10.53
N PHE A 63 -9.06 12.11 -9.25
CA PHE A 63 -10.32 12.15 -8.51
C PHE A 63 -10.89 13.57 -8.53
N ARG A 64 -12.09 13.73 -9.10
CA ARG A 64 -12.83 15.00 -9.05
C ARG A 64 -13.88 14.94 -7.96
N VAL A 65 -13.68 15.75 -6.92
CA VAL A 65 -14.57 15.86 -5.75
C VAL A 65 -15.20 17.24 -5.69
N LYS A 66 -16.40 17.34 -5.12
CA LYS A 66 -17.10 18.61 -4.95
C LYS A 66 -16.88 19.16 -3.56
N LEU A 67 -16.53 20.44 -3.47
CA LEU A 67 -16.56 21.19 -2.22
C LEU A 67 -18.02 21.36 -1.76
N ARG A 68 -18.25 21.18 -0.47
CA ARG A 68 -19.54 21.41 0.18
C ARG A 68 -19.38 22.37 1.35
N LEU A 69 -20.36 23.23 1.57
CA LEU A 69 -20.40 24.10 2.74
C LEU A 69 -20.98 23.30 3.92
N VAL A 70 -20.27 23.29 5.05
CA VAL A 70 -20.70 22.67 6.31
C VAL A 70 -20.49 23.70 7.43
N GLY A 71 -21.59 24.23 7.98
CA GLY A 71 -21.54 25.35 8.91
C GLY A 71 -20.85 26.56 8.28
N ASN A 72 -19.77 27.03 8.92
CA ASN A 72 -18.93 28.14 8.44
C ASN A 72 -17.66 27.68 7.71
N SER A 73 -17.59 26.41 7.27
CA SER A 73 -16.39 25.82 6.68
C SER A 73 -16.69 25.09 5.37
N TYR A 74 -15.67 24.95 4.50
CA TYR A 74 -15.75 24.06 3.35
C TYR A 74 -15.24 22.67 3.71
N ALA A 75 -15.92 21.65 3.24
CA ALA A 75 -15.54 20.25 3.38
C ALA A 75 -15.40 19.61 2.00
N VAL A 76 -14.45 18.69 1.89
CA VAL A 76 -14.26 17.82 0.73
C VAL A 76 -14.46 16.37 1.18
N SER A 77 -15.28 15.62 0.45
CA SER A 77 -15.43 14.19 0.70
C SER A 77 -14.32 13.44 -0.01
N ILE A 78 -13.45 12.79 0.76
CA ILE A 78 -12.40 11.93 0.22
C ILE A 78 -13.07 10.61 -0.26
N PRO A 79 -12.87 10.19 -1.52
CA PRO A 79 -13.39 8.92 -2.02
C PRO A 79 -12.89 7.76 -1.17
N ARG A 80 -13.79 6.80 -0.90
CA ARG A 80 -13.48 5.63 -0.08
C ARG A 80 -12.27 4.85 -0.58
N GLU A 81 -12.07 4.77 -1.90
CA GLU A 81 -10.87 4.14 -2.51
C GLU A 81 -9.55 4.70 -1.97
N ILE A 82 -9.48 6.02 -1.72
CA ILE A 82 -8.28 6.66 -1.18
C ILE A 82 -8.12 6.30 0.30
N VAL A 83 -9.22 6.31 1.06
CA VAL A 83 -9.20 5.97 2.50
C VAL A 83 -8.83 4.50 2.72
N ASP A 84 -9.46 3.59 1.98
CA ASP A 84 -9.16 2.15 2.01
C ASP A 84 -7.67 1.92 1.66
N PHE A 85 -7.15 2.64 0.66
CA PHE A 85 -5.73 2.60 0.32
C PHE A 85 -4.83 3.08 1.48
N MET A 86 -5.16 4.19 2.12
CA MET A 86 -4.38 4.71 3.24
C MET A 86 -4.35 3.73 4.41
N HIS A 87 -5.46 3.04 4.71
CA HIS A 87 -5.49 1.96 5.71
C HIS A 87 -4.67 0.73 5.32
N MET A 88 -4.49 0.46 4.02
CA MET A 88 -3.61 -0.62 3.55
C MET A 88 -2.14 -0.28 3.71
N ALA A 89 -1.78 1.00 3.51
CA ALA A 89 -0.41 1.49 3.64
C ALA A 89 -0.03 1.73 5.11
N ASP A 90 -0.97 2.21 5.93
CA ASP A 90 -0.75 2.59 7.32
C ASP A 90 -1.78 1.98 8.25
N LYS A 91 -1.32 1.39 9.37
CA LYS A 91 -2.18 0.59 10.25
C LYS A 91 -3.01 1.42 11.24
N GLN A 92 -2.78 2.73 11.35
CA GLN A 92 -3.51 3.60 12.28
C GLN A 92 -3.82 4.95 11.64
N MET A 93 -5.07 5.14 11.17
CA MET A 93 -5.58 6.46 10.75
C MET A 93 -6.47 7.07 11.84
N ASP A 94 -5.96 7.18 13.06
CA ASP A 94 -6.66 7.88 14.16
C ASP A 94 -6.11 9.31 14.40
N GLU A 95 -5.30 9.83 13.48
CA GLU A 95 -4.57 11.09 13.70
C GLU A 95 -5.16 12.30 12.96
N MET A 96 -4.95 13.48 13.57
CA MET A 96 -5.28 14.78 13.00
C MET A 96 -4.48 14.99 11.71
N VAL A 97 -5.16 15.47 10.67
CA VAL A 97 -4.58 15.69 9.33
C VAL A 97 -4.14 17.14 9.22
N ASP A 98 -2.89 17.34 8.79
CA ASP A 98 -2.35 18.67 8.55
C ASP A 98 -2.81 19.20 7.19
N LEU A 99 -3.36 20.43 7.18
CA LEU A 99 -3.70 21.15 5.95
C LEU A 99 -2.64 22.21 5.67
N CYS A 100 -1.88 22.04 4.58
CA CYS A 100 -0.82 22.95 4.19
C CYS A 100 -1.18 23.72 2.90
N PHE A 101 -0.91 25.02 2.88
CA PHE A 101 -0.95 25.81 1.65
C PHE A 101 0.41 25.74 0.97
N GLU A 102 0.48 25.12 -0.20
CA GLU A 102 1.75 24.96 -0.93
C GLU A 102 2.00 26.14 -1.87
N GLU A 103 1.04 26.43 -2.73
CA GLU A 103 1.13 27.46 -3.75
C GLU A 103 -0.27 27.97 -4.12
N MET A 104 -0.34 29.05 -4.89
CA MET A 104 -1.62 29.60 -5.35
C MET A 104 -2.44 28.54 -6.09
N GLY A 105 -3.60 28.19 -5.52
CA GLY A 105 -4.51 27.18 -6.08
C GLY A 105 -4.24 25.74 -5.64
N ARG A 106 -3.23 25.49 -4.79
CA ARG A 106 -2.92 24.16 -4.26
C ARG A 106 -2.88 24.14 -2.74
N ILE A 107 -3.70 23.26 -2.17
CA ILE A 107 -3.64 22.85 -0.77
C ILE A 107 -3.28 21.36 -0.74
N SER A 108 -2.43 20.97 0.20
CA SER A 108 -2.12 19.56 0.48
C SER A 108 -2.68 19.16 1.83
N LEU A 109 -3.15 17.92 1.90
CA LEU A 109 -3.50 17.24 3.13
C LEU A 109 -2.38 16.24 3.41
N ASN A 110 -1.72 16.41 4.55
CA ASN A 110 -0.70 15.50 5.04
C ASN A 110 -1.29 14.67 6.16
N PHE A 111 -1.32 13.36 5.94
CA PHE A 111 -1.84 12.36 6.86
C PHE A 111 -0.70 11.63 7.53
#